data_AF-A0A321LB72-F1
#
_entry.id   AF-A0A321LB72-F1
#
_cell.length_a   1.000
_cell.length_b   1.000
_cell.length_c   1.000
_cell.angle_alpha   90.00
_cell.angle_beta   90.00
_cell.angle_gamma   90.00
#
_symmetry.space_group_name_H-M   'P 1'
#
loop_
_entity.id
_entity.type
_entity.pdbx_description
1 polymer ?
#
loop_
_entity_poly.entity_id
_entity_poly.type
_entity_poly.pdbx_seq_one_letter_code
_entity_poly.pdbx_strand_id
1 'polypeptide(L)'
;MKTRALFLSFILVFGLSLSSFASDDKDNKKSDDQQSQTTASDDQSKNQDAKEPKPKHDGGKDDVDAIGNRKIGGMDWYSIEKEVRWGKEYAQQVEQSMRMVQDPVVNEYVNRIGQNLVRNSDAKVPFTIKVVDSDEVNAFALPGGFFYVNSGLILAADEEAELAGVMAHEIAHVAARHYTRQATRGQLANLLTIPLIFVGGGAGYAARQLAGIGLPMTFLHFSRSFEAEADFYGLQYMYKAGYDPNAFVAFFEKLEAQEKKKPGTLAKAFSTHPQTPDRIQKSQEEIATILPAREQYIVSTSEFDQVKARLAAIENRHKVEDQKDSNKPTLRRTASNSDGKNGDKKDDDRPTLKRRDQ
;
A
#
# COMPACT_ATOMS: atom_id res chain seq x y z
N MET A 1 -29.87 33.24 39.92
CA MET A 1 -30.38 32.06 40.66
C MET A 1 -31.01 31.10 39.67
N LYS A 2 -30.65 29.80 39.78
CA LYS A 2 -31.24 28.61 39.13
C LYS A 2 -30.96 28.40 37.62
N THR A 3 -30.05 27.47 37.35
CA THR A 3 -30.18 26.51 36.23
C THR A 3 -29.73 25.14 36.73
N ARG A 4 -30.58 24.13 36.50
CA ARG A 4 -30.52 22.77 37.05
C ARG A 4 -29.66 21.87 36.17
N ALA A 5 -28.82 21.05 36.79
CA ALA A 5 -28.16 19.90 36.18
C ALA A 5 -29.12 18.69 36.15
N LEU A 6 -29.15 17.96 35.03
CA LEU A 6 -29.80 16.66 34.92
C LEU A 6 -28.72 15.62 34.63
N PHE A 7 -28.54 14.68 35.56
CA PHE A 7 -27.79 13.44 35.40
C PHE A 7 -28.81 12.34 35.08
N LEU A 8 -28.61 11.57 34.01
CA LEU A 8 -29.32 10.30 33.79
C LEU A 8 -28.32 9.15 33.96
N SER A 9 -28.53 8.36 35.01
CA SER A 9 -27.90 7.04 35.20
C SER A 9 -28.77 5.98 34.55
N PHE A 10 -28.17 5.07 33.78
CA PHE A 10 -28.81 3.89 33.24
C PHE A 10 -28.37 2.68 34.08
N ILE A 11 -29.31 2.06 34.79
CA ILE A 11 -29.11 0.85 35.61
C ILE A 11 -29.46 -0.37 34.75
N LEU A 12 -28.52 -1.30 34.67
CA LEU A 12 -28.67 -2.62 34.05
C LEU A 12 -29.24 -3.60 35.10
N VAL A 13 -30.36 -4.26 34.80
CA VAL A 13 -30.93 -5.35 35.60
C VAL A 13 -31.04 -6.57 34.70
N PHE A 14 -30.34 -7.66 35.05
CA PHE A 14 -30.71 -9.01 34.64
C PHE A 14 -30.38 -9.97 35.78
N GLY A 15 -31.36 -10.75 36.21
CA GLY A 15 -31.27 -11.71 37.29
C GLY A 15 -31.82 -13.09 36.90
N LEU A 16 -31.23 -14.09 37.57
CA LEU A 16 -31.66 -15.46 37.85
C LEU A 16 -31.68 -16.57 36.77
N SER A 17 -30.66 -17.45 36.86
CA SER A 17 -30.70 -18.86 37.33
C SER A 17 -31.80 -19.83 36.85
N LEU A 18 -31.40 -21.00 36.31
CA LEU A 18 -31.78 -22.34 36.84
C LEU A 18 -30.84 -23.46 36.36
N SER A 19 -30.82 -24.56 37.11
CA SER A 19 -29.77 -25.59 37.25
C SER A 19 -29.93 -26.87 36.41
N SER A 20 -28.79 -27.59 36.28
CA SER A 20 -28.53 -29.05 36.18
C SER A 20 -29.44 -30.00 35.38
N PHE A 21 -28.81 -30.89 34.60
CA PHE A 21 -28.98 -32.35 34.73
C PHE A 21 -27.75 -33.09 34.16
N ALA A 22 -27.16 -33.97 34.97
CA ALA A 22 -26.16 -34.96 34.61
C ALA A 22 -26.73 -36.34 34.95
N SER A 23 -26.44 -37.36 34.14
CA SER A 23 -26.58 -38.77 34.53
C SER A 23 -25.55 -39.60 33.77
N ASP A 24 -24.66 -40.19 34.56
CA ASP A 24 -23.86 -41.38 34.27
C ASP A 24 -24.77 -42.58 33.98
N ASP A 25 -24.34 -43.49 33.11
CA ASP A 25 -24.48 -44.91 33.38
C ASP A 25 -23.40 -45.74 32.68
N LYS A 26 -22.75 -46.60 33.47
CA LYS A 26 -21.80 -47.65 33.06
C LYS A 26 -22.56 -48.97 33.16
N ASP A 27 -22.37 -49.90 32.21
CA ASP A 27 -22.16 -51.31 32.57
C ASP A 27 -21.71 -52.21 31.40
N ASN A 28 -20.44 -52.61 31.53
CA ASN A 28 -19.83 -53.93 31.40
C ASN A 28 -20.65 -55.14 30.86
N LYS A 29 -20.13 -55.84 29.84
CA LYS A 29 -20.15 -57.32 29.82
C LYS A 29 -19.06 -57.94 28.91
N LYS A 30 -18.23 -58.76 29.54
CA LYS A 30 -17.29 -59.74 28.96
C LYS A 30 -18.02 -60.99 28.43
N SER A 31 -17.48 -61.60 27.37
CA SER A 31 -17.42 -63.06 27.23
C SER A 31 -16.36 -63.47 26.21
N ASP A 32 -15.51 -64.42 26.63
CA ASP A 32 -14.42 -65.08 25.92
C ASP A 32 -14.87 -65.91 24.69
N ASP A 33 -13.97 -66.10 23.72
CA ASP A 33 -13.69 -67.45 23.20
C ASP A 33 -12.34 -67.53 22.44
N GLN A 34 -11.75 -68.73 22.50
CA GLN A 34 -10.36 -69.07 22.20
C GLN A 34 -10.07 -69.40 20.72
N GLN A 35 -8.87 -68.97 20.30
CA GLN A 35 -7.83 -69.72 19.56
C GLN A 35 -8.03 -70.09 18.06
N SER A 36 -7.25 -69.45 17.19
CA SER A 36 -6.43 -70.15 16.18
C SER A 36 -5.25 -69.28 15.73
N GLN A 37 -4.04 -69.83 15.79
CA GLN A 37 -2.81 -69.27 15.27
C GLN A 37 -2.82 -69.31 13.73
N THR A 38 -2.54 -68.18 13.08
CA THR A 38 -1.79 -68.15 11.82
C THR A 38 -1.01 -66.84 11.71
N THR A 39 0.29 -67.02 11.53
CA THR A 39 1.36 -66.07 11.20
C THR A 39 0.97 -64.97 10.21
N ALA A 40 1.17 -63.71 10.59
CA ALA A 40 1.64 -62.64 9.70
C ALA A 40 2.22 -61.49 10.54
N SER A 41 3.43 -61.12 10.18
CA SER A 41 4.19 -59.94 10.61
C SER A 41 3.39 -58.65 10.49
N ASP A 42 3.31 -57.86 11.56
CA ASP A 42 3.11 -56.42 11.44
C ASP A 42 3.73 -55.66 12.62
N ASP A 43 4.46 -54.62 12.23
CA ASP A 43 5.33 -53.75 13.00
C ASP A 43 4.49 -52.80 13.87
N GLN A 44 4.70 -52.85 15.20
CA GLN A 44 4.08 -51.91 16.13
C GLN A 44 4.81 -50.57 16.12
N SER A 45 4.44 -49.68 15.20
CA SER A 45 4.70 -48.25 15.37
C SER A 45 3.54 -47.61 16.13
N LYS A 46 3.81 -47.20 17.38
CA LYS A 46 2.91 -46.40 18.21
C LYS A 46 2.74 -45.02 17.57
N ASN A 47 1.56 -44.76 16.99
CA ASN A 47 1.12 -43.40 16.68
C ASN A 47 0.83 -42.64 17.99
N GLN A 48 1.82 -41.88 18.45
CA GLN A 48 1.61 -40.78 19.38
C GLN A 48 1.30 -39.53 18.55
N ASP A 49 0.02 -39.29 18.26
CA ASP A 49 -0.44 -37.95 17.87
C ASP A 49 -0.39 -37.04 19.10
N ALA A 50 0.83 -36.64 19.49
CA ALA A 50 1.05 -35.54 20.39
C ALA A 50 0.72 -34.25 19.62
N LYS A 51 -0.52 -33.78 19.77
CA LYS A 51 -0.96 -32.48 19.28
C LYS A 51 -0.05 -31.42 19.91
N GLU A 52 0.88 -30.89 19.13
CA GLU A 52 1.79 -29.83 19.57
C GLU A 52 0.98 -28.68 20.21
N PRO A 53 1.41 -28.15 21.37
CA PRO A 53 0.74 -27.02 21.96
C PRO A 53 0.84 -25.84 21.00
N LYS A 54 -0.32 -25.34 20.52
CA LYS A 54 -0.37 -24.14 19.67
C LYS A 54 0.47 -23.03 20.33
N PRO A 55 1.38 -22.38 19.59
CA PRO A 55 2.21 -21.32 20.15
C PRO A 55 1.31 -20.25 20.76
N LYS A 56 1.67 -19.77 21.95
CA LYS A 56 0.97 -18.64 22.57
C LYS A 56 1.31 -17.39 21.78
N HIS A 57 0.36 -16.92 20.99
CA HIS A 57 0.45 -15.63 20.29
C HIS A 57 0.46 -14.49 21.32
N ASP A 58 1.55 -13.73 21.36
CA ASP A 58 1.69 -12.57 22.24
C ASP A 58 1.13 -11.29 21.60
N GLY A 59 0.73 -11.36 20.32
CA GLY A 59 0.19 -10.23 19.56
C GLY A 59 1.23 -9.14 19.30
N GLY A 60 2.51 -9.45 19.51
CA GLY A 60 3.65 -8.59 19.25
C GLY A 60 3.85 -8.35 17.76
N LYS A 61 4.69 -7.36 17.43
CA LYS A 61 5.00 -7.01 16.04
C LYS A 61 5.76 -8.12 15.28
N ASP A 62 6.39 -9.05 16.01
CA ASP A 62 7.12 -10.18 15.45
C ASP A 62 6.20 -11.44 15.33
N ASP A 63 4.99 -11.40 15.88
CA ASP A 63 3.99 -12.47 15.80
C ASP A 63 3.26 -12.41 14.45
N VAL A 64 3.76 -13.18 13.49
CA VAL A 64 3.25 -13.25 12.12
C VAL A 64 1.82 -13.79 12.06
N ASP A 65 1.47 -14.72 12.95
CA ASP A 65 0.13 -15.30 13.00
C ASP A 65 -0.90 -14.28 13.48
N ALA A 66 -0.49 -13.31 14.31
CA ALA A 66 -1.33 -12.24 14.79
C ALA A 66 -1.63 -11.12 13.76
N ILE A 67 -0.98 -11.10 12.57
CA ILE A 67 -1.23 -10.09 11.53
C ILE A 67 -2.73 -9.93 11.26
N GLY A 68 -3.21 -8.68 11.26
CA GLY A 68 -4.62 -8.31 11.19
C GLY A 68 -5.20 -7.94 12.56
N ASN A 69 -4.66 -8.49 13.64
CA ASN A 69 -5.10 -8.26 15.01
C ASN A 69 -4.09 -7.51 15.88
N ARG A 70 -2.90 -7.21 15.35
CA ARG A 70 -1.85 -6.51 16.08
C ARG A 70 -2.20 -5.04 16.27
N LYS A 71 -1.64 -4.46 17.32
CA LYS A 71 -1.62 -3.01 17.53
C LYS A 71 -0.30 -2.47 17.00
N ILE A 72 -0.29 -2.12 15.73
CA ILE A 72 0.89 -1.52 15.07
C ILE A 72 0.79 0.01 15.02
N GLY A 73 1.90 0.65 14.69
CA GLY A 73 2.01 2.11 14.62
C GLY A 73 2.43 2.74 15.95
N GLY A 74 2.35 4.07 16.01
CA GLY A 74 2.77 4.85 17.18
C GLY A 74 1.86 6.03 17.44
N MET A 75 2.37 7.05 18.13
CA MET A 75 1.59 8.25 18.45
C MET A 75 1.03 8.92 17.19
N ASP A 76 -0.30 9.00 17.14
CA ASP A 76 -1.06 9.62 16.06
C ASP A 76 -2.22 10.43 16.66
N TRP A 77 -2.32 11.70 16.30
CA TRP A 77 -3.38 12.60 16.78
C TRP A 77 -4.59 12.68 15.84
N TYR A 78 -4.53 12.02 14.68
CA TYR A 78 -5.59 12.08 13.68
C TYR A 78 -6.42 10.79 13.70
N SER A 79 -7.75 10.95 13.63
CA SER A 79 -8.67 9.81 13.53
C SER A 79 -8.61 9.17 12.14
N ILE A 80 -9.07 7.92 12.03
CA ILE A 80 -9.15 7.20 10.77
C ILE A 80 -10.08 7.92 9.79
N GLU A 81 -11.19 8.48 10.27
CA GLU A 81 -12.16 9.21 9.44
C GLU A 81 -11.53 10.47 8.82
N LYS A 82 -10.65 11.14 9.58
CA LYS A 82 -9.91 12.30 9.08
C LYS A 82 -8.86 11.89 8.05
N GLU A 83 -8.17 10.79 8.30
CA GLU A 83 -7.22 10.20 7.35
C GLU A 83 -7.87 9.85 6.01
N VAL A 84 -9.01 9.13 6.05
CA VAL A 84 -9.78 8.75 4.85
C VAL A 84 -10.30 9.98 4.10
N ARG A 85 -10.71 11.03 4.82
CA ARG A 85 -11.15 12.28 4.19
C ARG A 85 -10.02 12.96 3.42
N TRP A 86 -8.85 13.09 4.02
CA TRP A 86 -7.67 13.64 3.34
C TRP A 86 -7.28 12.79 2.13
N GLY A 87 -7.27 11.47 2.30
CA GLY A 87 -7.09 10.52 1.20
C GLY A 87 -7.98 10.80 0.00
N LYS A 88 -9.28 10.97 0.26
CA LYS A 88 -10.27 11.24 -0.79
C LYS A 88 -10.04 12.57 -1.49
N GLU A 89 -9.70 13.62 -0.75
CA GLU A 89 -9.38 14.95 -1.31
C GLU A 89 -8.13 14.91 -2.19
N TYR A 90 -7.09 14.19 -1.77
CA TYR A 90 -5.87 14.01 -2.55
C TYR A 90 -6.07 13.11 -3.76
N ALA A 91 -6.82 12.02 -3.61
CA ALA A 91 -7.18 11.12 -4.71
C ALA A 91 -7.89 11.89 -5.83
N GLN A 92 -8.83 12.79 -5.50
CA GLN A 92 -9.49 13.62 -6.50
C GLN A 92 -8.51 14.51 -7.29
N GLN A 93 -7.50 15.08 -6.63
CA GLN A 93 -6.48 15.91 -7.28
C GLN A 93 -5.54 15.08 -8.15
N VAL A 94 -5.07 13.94 -7.62
CA VAL A 94 -4.20 13.00 -8.34
C VAL A 94 -4.88 12.50 -9.61
N GLU A 95 -6.13 12.04 -9.50
CA GLU A 95 -6.89 11.47 -10.62
C GLU A 95 -7.24 12.49 -11.71
N GLN A 96 -7.29 13.79 -11.39
CA GLN A 96 -7.44 14.85 -12.38
C GLN A 96 -6.17 15.10 -13.20
N SER A 97 -5.01 14.69 -12.68
CA SER A 97 -3.69 14.96 -13.27
C SER A 97 -3.04 13.75 -13.95
N MET A 98 -3.59 12.55 -13.75
CA MET A 98 -3.01 11.29 -14.20
C MET A 98 -3.87 10.59 -15.24
N ARG A 99 -3.22 9.99 -16.24
CA ARG A 99 -3.88 9.10 -17.20
C ARG A 99 -4.02 7.71 -16.56
N MET A 100 -5.22 7.15 -16.57
CA MET A 100 -5.48 5.83 -15.99
C MET A 100 -5.51 4.76 -17.07
N VAL A 101 -5.03 3.56 -16.73
CA VAL A 101 -5.23 2.38 -17.57
C VAL A 101 -6.70 1.98 -17.49
N GLN A 102 -7.38 1.90 -18.64
CA GLN A 102 -8.81 1.58 -18.71
C GLN A 102 -9.09 0.09 -18.95
N ASP A 103 -8.05 -0.72 -19.11
CA ASP A 103 -8.21 -2.15 -19.40
C ASP A 103 -8.71 -2.91 -18.16
N PRO A 104 -9.87 -3.56 -18.22
CA PRO A 104 -10.45 -4.23 -17.06
C PRO A 104 -9.67 -5.46 -16.63
N VAL A 105 -8.95 -6.13 -17.53
CA VAL A 105 -8.14 -7.32 -17.20
C VAL A 105 -6.93 -6.90 -16.39
N VAL A 106 -6.23 -5.85 -16.82
CA VAL A 106 -5.09 -5.30 -16.06
C VAL A 106 -5.54 -4.79 -14.69
N ASN A 107 -6.62 -4.02 -14.64
CA ASN A 107 -7.11 -3.44 -13.39
C ASN A 107 -7.61 -4.50 -12.39
N GLU A 108 -8.35 -5.50 -12.85
CA GLU A 108 -8.83 -6.59 -11.99
C GLU A 108 -7.65 -7.36 -11.41
N TYR A 109 -6.67 -7.72 -12.25
CA TYR A 109 -5.50 -8.49 -11.85
C TYR A 109 -4.68 -7.79 -10.75
N VAL A 110 -4.32 -6.52 -10.98
CA VAL A 110 -3.55 -5.72 -10.01
C VAL A 110 -4.37 -5.51 -8.72
N ASN A 111 -5.68 -5.26 -8.84
CA ASN A 111 -6.55 -5.19 -7.68
C ASN A 111 -6.59 -6.51 -6.92
N ARG A 112 -6.61 -7.67 -7.58
CA ARG A 112 -6.63 -8.98 -6.92
C ARG A 112 -5.35 -9.23 -6.10
N ILE A 113 -4.18 -8.90 -6.64
CA ILE A 113 -2.90 -8.95 -5.89
C ILE A 113 -2.98 -8.04 -4.66
N GLY A 114 -3.32 -6.76 -4.85
CA GLY A 114 -3.33 -5.81 -3.75
C GLY A 114 -4.39 -6.13 -2.70
N GLN A 115 -5.58 -6.59 -3.09
CA GLN A 115 -6.61 -7.03 -2.12
C GLN A 115 -6.18 -8.30 -1.38
N ASN A 116 -5.42 -9.20 -2.02
CA ASN A 116 -4.83 -10.36 -1.32
C ASN A 116 -3.85 -9.90 -0.23
N LEU A 117 -2.97 -8.95 -0.54
CA LEU A 117 -2.03 -8.37 0.42
C LEU A 117 -2.77 -7.63 1.55
N VAL A 118 -3.77 -6.79 1.24
CA VAL A 118 -4.56 -6.04 2.23
C VAL A 118 -5.27 -6.98 3.20
N ARG A 119 -5.90 -8.06 2.72
CA ARG A 119 -6.54 -9.08 3.58
C ARG A 119 -5.55 -9.77 4.52
N ASN A 120 -4.29 -9.85 4.13
CA ASN A 120 -3.21 -10.46 4.89
C ASN A 120 -2.30 -9.42 5.58
N SER A 121 -2.85 -8.24 5.88
CA SER A 121 -2.14 -7.12 6.50
C SER A 121 -2.81 -6.63 7.78
N ASP A 122 -2.15 -5.73 8.51
CA ASP A 122 -2.76 -5.02 9.65
C ASP A 122 -3.61 -3.80 9.25
N ALA A 123 -3.85 -3.57 7.96
CA ALA A 123 -4.62 -2.43 7.48
C ALA A 123 -6.02 -2.34 8.11
N LYS A 124 -6.44 -1.13 8.47
CA LYS A 124 -7.74 -0.84 9.12
C LYS A 124 -8.70 -0.05 8.23
N VAL A 125 -8.29 0.26 7.00
CA VAL A 125 -9.05 1.03 6.01
C VAL A 125 -9.22 0.20 4.75
N PRO A 126 -10.34 0.38 4.01
CA PRO A 126 -10.50 -0.27 2.72
C PRO A 126 -9.52 0.32 1.71
N PHE A 127 -9.06 -0.51 0.77
CA PHE A 127 -8.16 -0.06 -0.30
C PHE A 127 -8.89 0.08 -1.63
N THR A 128 -8.64 1.21 -2.31
CA THR A 128 -9.03 1.46 -3.70
C THR A 128 -7.77 1.45 -4.55
N ILE A 129 -7.57 0.38 -5.32
CA ILE A 129 -6.36 0.19 -6.12
C ILE A 129 -6.66 0.55 -7.57
N LYS A 130 -5.79 1.37 -8.17
CA LYS A 130 -5.92 1.82 -9.56
C LYS A 130 -4.57 1.74 -10.28
N VAL A 131 -4.61 1.49 -11.59
CA VAL A 131 -3.41 1.45 -12.43
C VAL A 131 -3.28 2.76 -13.21
N VAL A 132 -2.14 3.41 -13.06
CA VAL A 132 -1.79 4.65 -13.76
C VAL A 132 -0.98 4.31 -15.01
N ASP A 133 -1.34 4.91 -16.13
CA ASP A 133 -0.59 4.82 -17.39
C ASP A 133 0.62 5.77 -17.31
N SER A 134 1.76 5.21 -16.93
CA SER A 134 3.01 5.94 -16.74
C SER A 134 4.20 4.99 -16.88
N ASP A 135 5.17 5.39 -17.71
CA ASP A 135 6.44 4.67 -17.88
C ASP A 135 7.32 4.68 -16.62
N GLU A 136 6.99 5.48 -15.61
CA GLU A 136 7.74 5.53 -14.35
C GLU A 136 7.54 4.25 -13.55
N VAL A 137 8.64 3.63 -13.10
CA VAL A 137 8.62 2.56 -12.10
C VAL A 137 8.27 3.17 -10.75
N ASN A 138 6.98 3.14 -10.42
CA ASN A 138 6.47 3.71 -9.17
C ASN A 138 5.17 3.03 -8.72
N ALA A 139 4.93 3.07 -7.42
CA ALA A 139 3.63 2.88 -6.82
C ALA A 139 3.57 3.77 -5.59
N PHE A 140 2.39 4.25 -5.24
CA PHE A 140 2.23 5.07 -4.04
C PHE A 140 0.84 4.91 -3.47
N ALA A 141 0.77 4.79 -2.16
CA ALA A 141 -0.49 4.95 -1.44
C ALA A 141 -0.73 6.40 -1.04
N LEU A 142 -1.98 6.73 -0.77
CA LEU A 142 -2.40 7.95 -0.08
C LEU A 142 -3.04 7.55 1.26
N PRO A 143 -3.16 8.49 2.20
CA PRO A 143 -3.88 8.25 3.45
C PRO A 143 -5.25 7.60 3.19
N GLY A 144 -5.67 6.66 4.04
CA GLY A 144 -7.00 6.06 3.90
C GLY A 144 -7.18 5.05 2.75
N GLY A 145 -6.10 4.55 2.16
CA GLY A 145 -6.12 3.36 1.30
C GLY A 145 -6.34 3.62 -0.20
N PHE A 146 -6.19 4.85 -0.68
CA PHE A 146 -6.17 5.10 -2.14
C PHE A 146 -4.79 4.75 -2.68
N PHE A 147 -4.71 3.76 -3.55
CA PHE A 147 -3.45 3.13 -3.94
C PHE A 147 -3.28 3.12 -5.46
N TYR A 148 -2.18 3.66 -5.95
CA TYR A 148 -1.89 3.81 -7.36
C TYR A 148 -0.63 3.02 -7.72
N VAL A 149 -0.73 2.21 -8.77
CA VAL A 149 0.36 1.39 -9.31
C VAL A 149 0.63 1.86 -10.73
N ASN A 150 1.86 2.29 -11.03
CA ASN A 150 2.18 2.69 -12.39
C ASN A 150 2.39 1.46 -13.28
N SER A 151 1.99 1.57 -14.54
CA SER A 151 2.20 0.54 -15.55
C SER A 151 3.69 0.23 -15.76
N GLY A 152 4.57 1.22 -15.68
CA GLY A 152 6.03 1.05 -15.70
C GLY A 152 6.56 0.13 -14.60
N LEU A 153 5.95 0.14 -13.41
CA LEU A 153 6.32 -0.80 -12.34
C LEU A 153 5.94 -2.23 -12.71
N ILE A 154 4.73 -2.45 -13.22
CA ILE A 154 4.24 -3.76 -13.65
C ILE A 154 5.14 -4.33 -14.75
N LEU A 155 5.57 -3.48 -15.69
CA LEU A 155 6.45 -3.88 -16.79
C LEU A 155 7.91 -4.11 -16.34
N ALA A 156 8.36 -3.44 -15.29
CA ALA A 156 9.71 -3.60 -14.74
C ALA A 156 9.86 -4.82 -13.80
N ALA A 157 8.77 -5.29 -13.20
CA ALA A 157 8.76 -6.52 -12.40
C ALA A 157 8.90 -7.75 -13.31
N ASP A 158 9.91 -8.58 -13.06
CA ASP A 158 10.15 -9.84 -13.78
C ASP A 158 9.26 -10.95 -13.24
N GLU A 159 8.90 -10.89 -11.95
CA GLU A 159 8.07 -11.86 -11.27
C GLU A 159 6.91 -11.17 -10.52
N GLU A 160 5.80 -11.89 -10.34
CA GLU A 160 4.63 -11.37 -9.61
C GLU A 160 4.98 -10.98 -8.17
N ALA A 161 5.85 -11.74 -7.51
CA ALA A 161 6.28 -11.50 -6.14
C ALA A 161 7.07 -10.18 -5.99
N GLU A 162 7.78 -9.73 -7.02
CA GLU A 162 8.46 -8.43 -7.01
C GLU A 162 7.45 -7.28 -7.00
N LEU A 163 6.42 -7.36 -7.86
CA LEU A 163 5.31 -6.40 -7.86
C LEU A 163 4.58 -6.44 -6.51
N ALA A 164 4.29 -7.64 -6.00
CA ALA A 164 3.64 -7.82 -4.71
C ALA A 164 4.48 -7.25 -3.56
N GLY A 165 5.81 -7.29 -3.65
CA GLY A 165 6.70 -6.72 -2.64
C GLY A 165 6.63 -5.20 -2.57
N VAL A 166 6.69 -4.52 -3.72
CA VAL A 166 6.48 -3.06 -3.75
C VAL A 166 5.09 -2.71 -3.23
N MET A 167 4.07 -3.49 -3.61
CA MET A 167 2.71 -3.25 -3.13
C MET A 167 2.55 -3.47 -1.63
N ALA A 168 3.20 -4.48 -1.07
CA ALA A 168 3.17 -4.78 0.36
C ALA A 168 3.82 -3.66 1.18
N HIS A 169 4.91 -3.07 0.69
CA HIS A 169 5.57 -1.91 1.29
C HIS A 169 4.63 -0.70 1.36
N GLU A 170 3.95 -0.36 0.26
CA GLU A 170 2.97 0.74 0.23
C GLU A 170 1.77 0.48 1.15
N ILE A 171 1.28 -0.75 1.21
CA ILE A 171 0.23 -1.15 2.15
C ILE A 171 0.71 -1.01 3.60
N ALA A 172 1.97 -1.31 3.88
CA ALA A 172 2.57 -1.13 5.20
C ALA A 172 2.62 0.34 5.63
N HIS A 173 2.89 1.27 4.72
CA HIS A 173 2.81 2.71 5.02
C HIS A 173 1.43 3.14 5.51
N VAL A 174 0.37 2.64 4.86
CA VAL A 174 -1.02 2.94 5.25
C VAL A 174 -1.40 2.21 6.53
N ALA A 175 -1.08 0.91 6.64
CA ALA A 175 -1.40 0.10 7.81
C ALA A 175 -0.77 0.67 9.09
N ALA A 176 0.49 1.10 9.01
CA ALA A 176 1.22 1.73 10.10
C ALA A 176 0.92 3.24 10.25
N ARG A 177 -0.03 3.78 9.45
CA ARG A 177 -0.51 5.17 9.48
C ARG A 177 0.62 6.20 9.37
N HIS A 178 1.60 5.95 8.50
CA HIS A 178 2.81 6.79 8.39
C HIS A 178 2.48 8.24 8.01
N TYR A 179 1.46 8.49 7.19
CA TYR A 179 1.05 9.85 6.80
C TYR A 179 0.60 10.70 7.99
N THR A 180 -0.32 10.18 8.81
CA THR A 180 -0.89 10.91 9.96
C THR A 180 0.10 10.98 11.13
N ARG A 181 0.93 9.95 11.32
CA ARG A 181 2.07 10.00 12.26
C ARG A 181 3.13 11.01 11.83
N GLN A 182 3.41 11.14 10.52
CA GLN A 182 4.29 12.17 9.99
C GLN A 182 3.72 13.57 10.20
N ALA A 183 2.42 13.76 9.92
CA ALA A 183 1.72 15.01 10.20
C ALA A 183 1.74 15.35 11.71
N THR A 184 1.57 14.35 12.58
CA THR A 184 1.64 14.49 14.04
C THR A 184 3.03 14.95 14.48
N ARG A 185 4.09 14.32 13.94
CA ARG A 185 5.48 14.74 14.17
C ARG A 185 5.74 16.18 13.72
N GLY A 186 5.22 16.56 12.54
CA GLY A 186 5.33 17.93 12.03
C GLY A 186 4.62 18.95 12.92
N GLN A 187 3.41 18.64 13.39
CA GLN A 187 2.66 19.50 14.30
C GLN A 187 3.35 19.63 15.66
N LEU A 188 3.91 18.53 16.20
CA LEU A 188 4.68 18.56 17.43
C LEU A 188 5.97 19.38 17.28
N ALA A 189 6.71 19.22 16.19
CA ALA A 189 7.89 20.03 15.90
C ALA A 189 7.54 21.53 15.84
N ASN A 190 6.44 21.89 15.18
CA ASN A 190 5.95 23.27 15.16
C ASN A 190 5.61 23.77 16.57
N LEU A 191 4.93 22.98 17.40
CA LEU A 191 4.60 23.35 18.79
C LEU A 191 5.86 23.55 19.65
N LEU A 192 6.86 22.68 19.52
CA LEU A 192 8.12 22.77 20.27
C LEU A 192 8.99 23.96 19.85
N THR A 193 8.74 24.56 18.67
CA THR A 193 9.40 25.81 18.29
C THR A 193 8.74 27.06 18.87
N ILE A 194 7.54 26.97 19.47
CA ILE A 194 6.84 28.11 20.07
C ILE A 194 7.63 28.77 21.21
N PRO A 195 8.24 28.04 22.17
CA PRO A 195 9.10 28.65 23.18
C PRO A 195 10.31 29.40 22.59
N LEU A 196 10.85 28.93 21.45
CA LEU A 196 11.99 29.57 20.76
C LEU A 196 11.60 30.89 20.08
N ILE A 197 10.32 31.08 19.76
CA ILE A 197 9.79 32.33 19.19
C ILE A 197 9.83 33.46 20.22
N PHE A 198 9.59 33.15 21.50
CA PHE A 198 9.69 34.12 22.59
C PHE A 198 11.15 34.55 22.89
N VAL A 199 12.14 33.82 22.36
CA VAL A 199 13.58 34.15 22.47
C VAL A 199 14.07 34.95 21.23
N GLY A 200 13.36 34.91 20.09
CA GLY A 200 13.83 35.44 18.80
C GLY A 200 13.08 36.66 18.21
N GLY A 201 12.00 37.15 18.83
CA GLY A 201 11.25 38.33 18.37
C GLY A 201 10.13 38.04 17.34
N GLY A 202 9.06 38.84 17.40
CA GLY A 202 7.73 38.55 16.82
C GLY A 202 7.59 38.53 15.28
N ALA A 203 8.65 38.67 14.51
CA ALA A 203 8.58 38.72 13.04
C ALA A 203 8.40 37.33 12.37
N GLY A 204 8.66 36.22 13.08
CA GLY A 204 8.61 34.87 12.52
C GLY A 204 7.21 34.26 12.34
N TYR A 205 6.17 34.85 12.95
CA TYR A 205 4.84 34.25 13.07
C TYR A 205 3.98 34.41 11.80
N ALA A 206 4.06 35.56 11.12
CA ALA A 206 3.17 35.85 9.98
C ALA A 206 3.55 35.10 8.69
N ALA A 207 4.82 34.71 8.52
CA ALA A 207 5.30 34.08 7.28
C ALA A 207 4.96 32.58 7.17
N ARG A 208 4.63 31.89 8.28
CA ARG A 208 4.42 30.43 8.26
C ARG A 208 2.95 30.00 8.22
N GLN A 209 2.02 30.86 8.63
CA GLN A 209 0.59 30.55 8.64
C GLN A 209 -0.02 30.42 7.23
N LEU A 210 0.70 30.82 6.18
CA LEU A 210 0.25 30.81 4.78
C LEU A 210 0.61 29.55 3.99
N ALA A 211 1.33 28.58 4.57
CA ALA A 211 1.68 27.32 3.89
C ALA A 211 0.57 26.25 3.95
N GLY A 212 -0.69 26.68 3.86
CA GLY A 212 -1.85 25.79 3.90
C GLY A 212 -2.41 25.51 2.50
N ILE A 213 -2.70 24.23 2.24
CA ILE A 213 -3.50 23.71 1.11
C ILE A 213 -2.74 23.59 -0.24
N GLY A 214 -1.51 23.06 -0.21
CA GLY A 214 -0.97 22.29 -1.34
C GLY A 214 -0.80 20.84 -0.91
N LEU A 215 -0.82 19.88 -1.85
CA LEU A 215 -0.35 18.51 -1.59
C LEU A 215 0.95 18.61 -0.80
N PRO A 216 0.99 18.19 0.47
CA PRO A 216 2.21 18.29 1.23
C PRO A 216 3.24 17.41 0.54
N MET A 217 4.23 18.02 -0.12
CA MET A 217 5.41 17.32 -0.65
C MET A 217 6.09 16.47 0.45
N THR A 218 5.79 16.78 1.72
CA THR A 218 6.14 16.00 2.91
C THR A 218 5.51 14.61 2.97
N PHE A 219 4.56 14.25 2.11
CA PHE A 219 4.01 12.88 2.02
C PHE A 219 4.77 11.98 1.05
N LEU A 220 5.70 12.55 0.27
CA LEU A 220 6.50 11.79 -0.71
C LEU A 220 7.83 11.28 -0.13
N HIS A 221 8.16 11.64 1.11
CA HIS A 221 9.38 11.17 1.77
C HIS A 221 9.08 10.87 3.22
N PHE A 222 9.19 9.60 3.62
CA PHE A 222 9.08 9.24 5.02
C PHE A 222 10.45 9.23 5.71
N SER A 223 10.41 9.34 7.04
CA SER A 223 11.61 9.18 7.86
C SER A 223 12.21 7.78 7.67
N ARG A 224 13.53 7.63 7.80
CA ARG A 224 14.20 6.31 7.79
C ARG A 224 13.59 5.29 8.74
N SER A 225 13.04 5.74 9.88
CA SER A 225 12.33 4.87 10.82
C SER A 225 11.02 4.31 10.29
N PHE A 226 10.28 5.10 9.50
CA PHE A 226 9.02 4.66 8.88
C PHE A 226 9.28 3.77 7.68
N GLU A 227 10.34 4.06 6.91
CA GLU A 227 10.82 3.19 5.83
C GLU A 227 11.19 1.79 6.35
N ALA A 228 11.99 1.72 7.42
CA ALA A 228 12.34 0.44 8.05
C ALA A 228 11.12 -0.27 8.66
N GLU A 229 10.16 0.48 9.21
CA GLU A 229 8.90 -0.08 9.72
C GLU A 229 8.02 -0.61 8.58
N ALA A 230 8.03 0.04 7.41
CA ALA A 230 7.31 -0.40 6.22
C ALA A 230 7.93 -1.64 5.58
N ASP A 231 9.26 -1.76 5.53
CA ASP A 231 9.95 -2.99 5.12
C ASP A 231 9.56 -4.16 6.03
N PHE A 232 9.68 -3.94 7.34
CA PHE A 232 9.40 -4.95 8.36
C PHE A 232 8.00 -5.53 8.27
N TYR A 233 6.98 -4.67 8.14
CA TYR A 233 5.61 -5.15 7.98
C TYR A 233 5.31 -5.63 6.56
N GLY A 234 5.91 -5.01 5.54
CA GLY A 234 5.73 -5.39 4.14
C GLY A 234 6.17 -6.82 3.87
N LEU A 235 7.35 -7.23 4.35
CA LEU A 235 7.86 -8.60 4.23
C LEU A 235 6.93 -9.63 4.89
N GLN A 236 6.39 -9.28 6.05
CA GLN A 236 5.42 -10.12 6.76
C GLN A 236 4.08 -10.23 6.02
N TYR A 237 3.62 -9.16 5.37
CA TYR A 237 2.40 -9.18 4.57
C TYR A 237 2.58 -10.00 3.29
N MET A 238 3.74 -9.91 2.64
CA MET A 238 4.10 -10.81 1.54
C MET A 238 4.05 -12.27 1.98
N TYR A 239 4.74 -12.57 3.08
CA TYR A 239 4.80 -13.91 3.65
C TYR A 239 3.41 -14.48 3.94
N LYS A 240 2.57 -13.70 4.64
CA LYS A 240 1.21 -14.11 5.00
C LYS A 240 0.31 -14.28 3.78
N ALA A 241 0.48 -13.43 2.76
CA ALA A 241 -0.20 -13.55 1.48
C ALA A 241 0.31 -14.71 0.60
N GLY A 242 1.45 -15.32 0.97
CA GLY A 242 2.05 -16.47 0.30
C GLY A 242 3.14 -16.15 -0.73
N TYR A 243 3.50 -14.87 -0.89
CA TYR A 243 4.57 -14.46 -1.79
C TYR A 243 5.95 -14.68 -1.17
N ASP A 244 6.96 -14.89 -2.02
CA ASP A 244 8.36 -14.97 -1.58
C ASP A 244 8.86 -13.59 -1.11
N PRO A 245 9.16 -13.40 0.19
CA PRO A 245 9.64 -12.13 0.71
C PRO A 245 11.01 -11.72 0.11
N ASN A 246 11.80 -12.68 -0.38
CA ASN A 246 13.09 -12.38 -1.02
C ASN A 246 12.92 -11.60 -2.33
N ALA A 247 11.76 -11.71 -3.00
CA ALA A 247 11.47 -10.97 -4.21
C ALA A 247 11.47 -9.45 -4.00
N PHE A 248 11.12 -8.99 -2.79
CA PHE A 248 11.24 -7.58 -2.43
C PHE A 248 12.69 -7.12 -2.53
N VAL A 249 13.61 -7.84 -1.89
CA VAL A 249 15.05 -7.53 -1.90
C VAL A 249 15.62 -7.64 -3.31
N ALA A 250 15.28 -8.71 -4.04
CA ALA A 250 15.74 -8.93 -5.41
C ALA A 250 15.32 -7.79 -6.36
N PHE A 251 14.09 -7.28 -6.21
CA PHE A 251 13.62 -6.16 -7.00
C PHE A 251 14.45 -4.89 -6.76
N PHE A 252 14.87 -4.62 -5.51
CA PHE A 252 15.74 -3.46 -5.24
C PHE A 252 17.12 -3.61 -5.87
N GLU A 253 17.76 -4.77 -5.67
CA GLU A 253 19.07 -5.06 -6.23
C GLU A 253 19.07 -4.93 -7.76
N LYS A 254 17.97 -5.36 -8.40
CA LYS A 254 17.75 -5.18 -9.84
C LYS A 254 17.73 -3.71 -10.24
N LEU A 255 16.94 -2.87 -9.58
CA LEU A 255 16.87 -1.46 -9.95
C LEU A 255 18.17 -0.70 -9.65
N GLU A 256 18.87 -1.05 -8.58
CA GLU A 256 20.20 -0.50 -8.29
C GLU A 256 21.21 -0.89 -9.39
N ALA A 257 21.15 -2.13 -9.87
CA ALA A 257 21.97 -2.59 -10.98
C ALA A 257 21.62 -1.86 -12.29
N GLN A 258 20.36 -1.53 -12.53
CA GLN A 258 19.93 -0.73 -13.68
C GLN A 258 20.46 0.71 -13.59
N GLU A 259 20.35 1.35 -12.42
CA GLU A 259 20.86 2.70 -12.18
C GLU A 259 22.39 2.78 -12.34
N LYS A 260 23.13 1.77 -11.88
CA LYS A 260 24.58 1.66 -12.10
C LYS A 260 24.94 1.56 -13.59
N LYS A 261 24.10 0.90 -14.40
CA LYS A 261 24.32 0.73 -15.84
C LYS A 261 23.94 1.98 -16.64
N LYS A 262 22.85 2.65 -16.26
CA LYS A 262 22.39 3.91 -16.86
C LYS A 262 21.97 4.88 -15.74
N PRO A 263 22.86 5.78 -15.33
CA PRO A 263 22.54 6.81 -14.34
C PRO A 263 21.33 7.64 -14.78
N GLY A 264 20.42 7.91 -13.86
CA GLY A 264 19.16 8.61 -14.11
C GLY A 264 18.00 7.71 -14.55
N THR A 265 18.13 6.39 -14.46
CA THR A 265 17.04 5.42 -14.66
C THR A 265 16.36 5.03 -13.35
N LEU A 266 16.82 5.57 -12.22
CA LEU A 266 16.28 5.27 -10.90
C LEU A 266 14.79 5.54 -10.86
N ALA A 267 14.05 4.49 -10.53
CA ALA A 267 12.62 4.50 -10.30
C ALA A 267 12.19 5.66 -9.39
N LYS A 268 11.03 6.27 -9.68
CA LYS A 268 10.52 7.36 -8.85
C LYS A 268 10.25 6.89 -7.42
N ALA A 269 9.72 5.67 -7.28
CA ALA A 269 9.57 5.00 -5.98
C ALA A 269 10.88 4.97 -5.18
N PHE A 270 12.02 4.78 -5.86
CA PHE A 270 13.32 4.65 -5.21
C PHE A 270 13.95 6.00 -4.89
N SER A 271 13.55 7.05 -5.61
CA SER A 271 13.88 8.42 -5.24
C SER A 271 13.10 8.88 -3.99
N THR A 272 11.85 8.43 -3.83
CA THR A 272 11.00 8.76 -2.69
C THR A 272 11.28 7.88 -1.46
N HIS A 273 11.57 6.59 -1.69
CA HIS A 273 11.85 5.54 -0.71
C HIS A 273 13.24 4.92 -1.00
N PRO A 274 14.34 5.65 -0.73
CA PRO A 274 15.68 5.13 -1.03
C PRO A 274 16.00 3.91 -0.16
N GLN A 275 16.32 2.80 -0.82
CA GLN A 275 16.73 1.58 -0.14
C GLN A 275 18.22 1.66 0.19
N THR A 276 18.55 1.66 1.49
CA THR A 276 19.93 1.77 1.97
C THR A 276 20.50 0.38 2.26
N PRO A 277 21.83 0.16 2.19
CA PRO A 277 22.43 -1.12 2.55
C PRO A 277 21.97 -1.65 3.91
N ASP A 278 21.85 -0.77 4.92
CA ASP A 278 21.36 -1.11 6.25
C ASP A 278 19.92 -1.64 6.26
N ARG A 279 19.07 -1.18 5.32
CA ARG A 279 17.68 -1.64 5.21
C ARG A 279 17.62 -2.99 4.52
N ILE A 280 18.42 -3.19 3.47
CA ILE A 280 18.54 -4.50 2.79
C ILE A 280 18.99 -5.57 3.77
N GLN A 281 20.04 -5.28 4.54
CA GLN A 281 20.54 -6.20 5.56
C GLN A 281 19.47 -6.54 6.59
N LYS A 282 18.73 -5.54 7.09
CA LYS A 282 17.63 -5.77 8.03
C LYS A 282 16.51 -6.61 7.43
N SER A 283 16.10 -6.32 6.20
CA SER A 283 15.12 -7.14 5.48
C SER A 283 15.55 -8.60 5.39
N GLN A 284 16.83 -8.85 5.07
CA GLN A 284 17.38 -10.22 5.03
C GLN A 284 17.41 -10.88 6.41
N GLU A 285 17.79 -10.15 7.46
CA GLU A 285 17.78 -10.63 8.84
C GLU A 285 16.36 -10.97 9.30
N GLU A 286 15.37 -10.14 8.98
CA GLU A 286 13.95 -10.37 9.30
C GLU A 286 13.41 -11.61 8.60
N ILE A 287 13.71 -11.77 7.30
CA ILE A 287 13.34 -12.97 6.55
C ILE A 287 13.93 -14.23 7.19
N ALA A 288 15.19 -14.16 7.64
CA ALA A 288 15.89 -15.31 8.22
C ALA A 288 15.45 -15.65 9.65
N THR A 289 14.98 -14.68 10.42
CA THR A 289 14.78 -14.84 11.88
C THR A 289 13.33 -14.79 12.33
N ILE A 290 12.45 -14.09 11.61
CA ILE A 290 11.05 -13.86 12.02
C ILE A 290 10.09 -14.72 11.20
N LEU A 291 10.36 -14.90 9.92
CA LEU A 291 9.44 -15.60 9.03
C LEU A 291 9.66 -17.13 9.11
N PRO A 292 8.64 -17.90 9.52
CA PRO A 292 8.77 -19.36 9.54
C PRO A 292 9.03 -19.91 8.15
N ALA A 293 9.91 -20.92 8.04
CA ALA A 293 10.17 -21.57 6.76
C ALA A 293 8.88 -22.12 6.14
N ARG A 294 8.73 -21.92 4.84
CA ARG A 294 7.58 -22.39 4.05
C ARG A 294 8.08 -23.27 2.92
N GLU A 295 7.36 -24.36 2.64
CA GLU A 295 7.74 -25.30 1.57
C GLU A 295 7.66 -24.66 0.18
N GLN A 296 6.67 -23.79 -0.03
CA GLN A 296 6.40 -23.17 -1.32
C GLN A 296 5.95 -21.72 -1.16
N TYR A 297 6.51 -20.87 -2.02
CA TYR A 297 6.12 -19.47 -2.18
C TYR A 297 5.55 -19.23 -3.57
N ILE A 298 4.66 -18.25 -3.66
CA ILE A 298 4.26 -17.66 -4.94
C ILE A 298 5.41 -16.74 -5.36
N VAL A 299 6.08 -17.10 -6.45
CA VAL A 299 7.16 -16.33 -7.06
C VAL A 299 6.62 -15.61 -8.29
N SER A 300 6.12 -16.35 -9.27
CA SER A 300 5.43 -15.79 -10.44
C SER A 300 4.28 -16.70 -10.88
N THR A 301 3.35 -16.15 -11.67
CA THR A 301 2.24 -16.89 -12.26
C THR A 301 2.20 -16.69 -13.77
N SER A 302 1.66 -17.66 -14.52
CA SER A 302 1.46 -17.49 -15.96
C SER A 302 0.49 -16.35 -16.29
N GLU A 303 -0.40 -16.01 -15.36
CA GLU A 303 -1.34 -14.91 -15.53
C GLU A 303 -0.63 -13.56 -15.45
N PHE A 304 0.38 -13.42 -14.56
CA PHE A 304 1.25 -12.24 -14.50
C PHE A 304 1.86 -11.95 -15.87
N ASP A 305 2.45 -12.96 -16.50
CA ASP A 305 3.10 -12.82 -17.81
C ASP A 305 2.09 -12.40 -18.90
N GLN A 306 0.88 -12.96 -18.87
CA GLN A 306 -0.19 -12.61 -19.83
C GLN A 306 -0.66 -11.16 -19.63
N VAL A 307 -0.84 -10.73 -18.39
CA VAL A 307 -1.25 -9.35 -18.07
C VAL A 307 -0.14 -8.37 -18.42
N LYS A 308 1.12 -8.70 -18.13
CA LYS A 308 2.29 -7.90 -18.50
C LYS A 308 2.40 -7.74 -20.02
N ALA A 309 2.24 -8.82 -20.78
CA ALA A 309 2.23 -8.78 -22.25
C ALA A 309 1.06 -7.95 -22.81
N ARG A 310 -0.14 -8.09 -22.22
CA ARG A 310 -1.31 -7.30 -22.58
C ARG A 310 -1.08 -5.81 -22.33
N LEU A 311 -0.54 -5.46 -21.17
CA LEU A 311 -0.23 -4.07 -20.80
C LEU A 311 0.82 -3.46 -21.73
N ALA A 312 1.89 -4.20 -22.05
CA ALA A 312 2.90 -3.75 -23.00
C ALA A 312 2.31 -3.45 -24.39
N ALA A 313 1.36 -4.28 -24.86
CA ALA A 313 0.68 -4.04 -26.13
C ALA A 313 -0.21 -2.78 -26.11
N ILE A 314 -0.84 -2.47 -24.97
CA ILE A 314 -1.65 -1.25 -24.79
C ILE A 314 -0.74 -0.02 -24.79
N GLU A 315 0.34 -0.02 -24.01
CA GLU A 315 1.26 1.11 -23.97
C GLU A 315 1.92 1.39 -25.32
N ASN A 316 2.34 0.34 -26.03
CA ASN A 316 2.92 0.49 -27.37
C ASN A 316 1.92 1.13 -28.35
N ARG A 317 0.63 0.82 -28.22
CA ARG A 317 -0.42 1.47 -29.02
C ARG A 317 -0.56 2.95 -28.66
N HIS A 318 -0.64 3.29 -27.37
CA HIS A 318 -0.74 4.68 -26.93
C HIS A 318 0.47 5.51 -27.38
N LYS A 319 1.69 4.96 -27.28
CA LYS A 319 2.92 5.63 -27.76
C LYS A 319 2.86 5.95 -29.25
N VAL A 320 2.30 5.07 -30.08
CA VAL A 320 2.13 5.30 -31.52
C VAL A 320 1.05 6.36 -31.80
N GLU A 321 -0.04 6.37 -31.04
CA GLU A 321 -1.12 7.38 -31.16
C GLU A 321 -0.64 8.77 -30.73
N ASP A 322 0.03 8.87 -29.58
CA ASP A 322 0.61 10.11 -29.06
C ASP A 322 1.65 10.69 -30.04
N GLN A 323 2.48 9.84 -30.66
CA GLN A 323 3.41 10.27 -31.73
C GLN A 323 2.68 10.81 -32.96
N LYS A 324 1.60 10.15 -33.41
CA LYS A 324 0.80 10.63 -34.55
C LYS A 324 0.13 11.97 -34.24
N ASP A 325 -0.34 12.18 -33.02
CA ASP A 325 -1.00 13.43 -32.62
C ASP A 325 0.01 14.58 -32.43
N SER A 326 1.22 14.30 -31.94
CA SER A 326 2.30 15.30 -31.87
C SER A 326 2.76 15.79 -33.25
N ASN A 327 2.56 14.98 -34.29
CA ASN A 327 2.87 15.32 -35.69
C ASN A 327 1.71 16.00 -36.43
N LYS A 328 0.56 16.25 -35.78
CA LYS A 328 -0.54 17.02 -36.39
C LYS A 328 -0.29 18.53 -36.26
N PRO A 329 -0.49 19.33 -37.33
CA PRO A 329 -0.42 20.78 -37.22
C PRO A 329 -1.48 21.29 -36.25
N THR A 330 -1.08 21.78 -35.08
CA THR A 330 -2.01 22.43 -34.15
C THR A 330 -2.34 23.83 -34.65
N LEU A 331 -3.62 24.13 -34.85
CA LEU A 331 -4.09 25.48 -35.11
C LEU A 331 -3.84 26.34 -33.88
N ARG A 332 -2.73 27.09 -33.88
CA ARG A 332 -2.43 28.12 -32.89
C ARG A 332 -3.49 29.20 -33.03
N ARG A 333 -4.55 29.12 -32.22
CA ARG A 333 -5.51 30.21 -32.09
C ARG A 333 -4.76 31.36 -31.43
N THR A 334 -4.37 32.36 -32.20
CA THR A 334 -3.84 33.61 -31.66
C THR A 334 -4.90 34.17 -30.73
N ALA A 335 -4.56 34.30 -29.44
CA ALA A 335 -5.39 35.02 -28.48
C ALA A 335 -5.53 36.45 -29.00
N SER A 336 -6.74 36.82 -29.43
CA SER A 336 -7.10 38.21 -29.63
C SER A 336 -7.11 38.87 -28.27
N ASN A 337 -6.07 39.62 -27.93
CA ASN A 337 -6.11 40.61 -26.86
C ASN A 337 -7.24 41.58 -27.19
N SER A 338 -8.34 41.47 -26.45
CA SER A 338 -9.35 42.50 -26.36
C SER A 338 -8.81 43.60 -25.43
N ASP A 339 -8.24 44.65 -26.00
CA ASP A 339 -8.17 45.97 -25.38
C ASP A 339 -8.45 47.02 -26.47
N GLY A 340 -9.52 47.78 -26.26
CA GLY A 340 -10.16 48.59 -27.29
C GLY A 340 -9.47 49.92 -27.58
N LYS A 341 -9.55 50.36 -28.84
CA LYS A 341 -10.10 51.67 -29.27
C LYS A 341 -9.93 51.89 -30.77
N ASN A 342 -11.05 52.22 -31.42
CA ASN A 342 -11.25 53.04 -32.63
C ASN A 342 -10.33 52.87 -33.85
N GLY A 343 -10.94 52.59 -35.02
CA GLY A 343 -10.39 53.01 -36.31
C GLY A 343 -10.81 52.15 -37.50
N ASP A 344 -11.99 52.43 -38.03
CA ASP A 344 -12.45 52.27 -39.43
C ASP A 344 -11.47 51.72 -40.49
N LYS A 345 -11.79 50.57 -41.10
CA LYS A 345 -11.82 50.33 -42.57
C LYS A 345 -12.11 48.86 -42.92
N LYS A 346 -12.97 48.68 -43.92
CA LYS A 346 -13.24 47.44 -44.66
C LYS A 346 -11.95 46.84 -45.25
N ASP A 347 -11.83 45.51 -45.24
CA ASP A 347 -11.63 44.71 -46.46
C ASP A 347 -11.71 43.21 -46.15
N ASP A 348 -12.38 42.47 -47.05
CA ASP A 348 -12.48 41.01 -47.09
C ASP A 348 -11.10 40.39 -47.32
N ASP A 349 -10.56 39.68 -46.33
CA ASP A 349 -9.38 38.83 -46.55
C ASP A 349 -9.70 37.38 -46.21
N ARG A 350 -9.98 36.59 -47.25
CA ARG A 350 -10.10 35.13 -47.15
C ARG A 350 -8.71 34.53 -46.90
N PRO A 351 -8.55 33.57 -45.99
CA PRO A 351 -7.25 33.00 -45.70
C PRO A 351 -6.71 32.21 -46.90
N THR A 352 -5.51 32.57 -47.37
CA THR A 352 -4.79 31.82 -48.42
C THR A 352 -3.84 30.81 -47.79
N LEU A 353 -3.93 29.56 -48.26
CA LEU A 353 -3.04 28.47 -47.87
C LEU A 353 -1.70 28.62 -48.59
N LYS A 354 -0.63 28.93 -47.85
CA LYS A 354 0.73 28.83 -48.39
C LYS A 354 1.24 27.39 -48.26
N ARG A 355 1.47 26.75 -49.41
CA ARG A 355 2.21 25.48 -49.50
C ARG A 355 3.69 25.79 -49.25
N ARG A 356 4.34 25.01 -48.39
CA ARG A 356 5.78 25.11 -48.13
C ARG A 356 6.49 24.34 -49.25
N ASP A 357 7.36 25.03 -50.00
CA ASP A 357 8.25 24.37 -50.96
C ASP A 357 9.30 23.53 -50.23
N GLN A 358 9.72 22.43 -50.88
CA GLN A 358 10.39 21.25 -50.32
C GLN A 358 11.66 21.53 -49.52
#